data_AF-A0A5M3MB82-F1
#
_entry.id   AF-A0A5M3MB82-F1
#
_cell.length_a   1.000
_cell.length_b   1.000
_cell.length_c   1.000
_cell.angle_alpha   90.00
_cell.angle_beta   90.00
_cell.angle_gamma   90.00
#
_symmetry.space_group_name_H-M   'P 1'
#
loop_
_entity.id
_entity.type
_entity.pdbx_description
1 polymer ?
#
loop_
_entity_poly.entity_id
_entity_poly.type
_entity_poly.pdbx_seq_one_letter_code
_entity_poly.pdbx_strand_id
1 'polypeptide(L)'
;MFPLATLTVAAVLCMANAASAKYVFAHFMAQNSYSYAQSDWVNDMTTAKNIGIDGFALNIANGTDYEIDPQLGYAYAAAEQVGFQLFYSFDMSYTWDAATIASVVASYASSSSAFRYGDNNNLLVSSYSGESYGDSFWSGVKSTLSGQGIDITFAPAFTSYRDPSENTTLLSTFPSIDGFFNWWSWPADVDANLTTATDVAYQAAAESRGGPYIMAVSPWQFKNLNAGSDTDWVEYSDTLWDYRWQQALEVQPDIVEIVTWNDYAESHYIGDINPNVNLGTEAPLYVDGFVHAAWRDVAQYYISWYKTGAQPSISDEEVVFWYRAYPKGVTCSTGSLPRNADFPADAVFAIAMLGSPATLTLAIGSQETNWSAPAGLSMGYVPFPTEDAQIPYIEVSRDGTKVFDGYGSMYVNQTGCDYYNFNPFVGKAPN
;
A
#
# COMPACT_ATOMS: atom_id res chain seq x y z
N MET A 1 67.39 21.57 -26.43
CA MET A 1 67.27 20.28 -25.73
C MET A 1 66.08 20.41 -24.79
N PHE A 2 65.10 19.52 -24.97
CA PHE A 2 63.69 19.43 -24.52
C PHE A 2 63.15 20.28 -23.34
N PRO A 3 61.86 20.71 -23.42
CA PRO A 3 61.18 21.47 -22.37
C PRO A 3 60.53 20.58 -21.30
N LEU A 4 60.34 21.18 -20.13
CA LEU A 4 59.52 20.70 -19.01
C LEU A 4 58.08 20.40 -19.46
N ALA A 5 57.58 19.21 -19.14
CA ALA A 5 56.15 18.90 -19.16
C ALA A 5 55.71 18.54 -17.73
N THR A 6 54.94 19.44 -17.13
CA THR A 6 54.26 19.23 -15.85
C THR A 6 53.01 18.41 -16.12
N LEU A 7 52.95 17.18 -15.62
CA LEU A 7 51.77 16.31 -15.72
C LEU A 7 50.89 16.53 -14.48
N THR A 8 49.80 17.26 -14.64
CA THR A 8 48.75 17.40 -13.61
C THR A 8 47.87 16.16 -13.67
N VAL A 9 47.97 15.27 -12.68
CA VAL A 9 47.02 14.16 -12.51
C VAL A 9 45.83 14.68 -11.71
N ALA A 10 44.69 14.89 -12.39
CA ALA A 10 43.41 15.10 -11.73
C ALA A 10 42.88 13.73 -11.26
N ALA A 11 42.85 13.51 -9.96
CA ALA A 11 42.18 12.37 -9.36
C ALA A 11 40.66 12.62 -9.40
N VAL A 12 39.95 11.93 -10.30
CA VAL A 12 38.49 11.82 -10.23
C VAL A 12 38.18 10.79 -9.14
N LEU A 13 37.79 11.25 -7.96
CA LEU A 13 37.10 10.41 -7.00
C LEU A 13 35.71 10.12 -7.57
N CYS A 14 35.53 8.94 -8.16
CA CYS A 14 34.21 8.34 -8.25
C CYS A 14 33.79 7.96 -6.83
N MET A 15 33.02 8.82 -6.16
CA MET A 15 32.17 8.35 -5.06
C MET A 15 31.09 7.48 -5.70
N ALA A 16 31.35 6.18 -5.77
CA ALA A 16 30.27 5.23 -5.87
C ALA A 16 29.53 5.31 -4.54
N ASN A 17 28.46 6.12 -4.49
CA ASN A 17 27.43 5.90 -3.49
C ASN A 17 26.98 4.45 -3.71
N ALA A 18 27.25 3.58 -2.74
CA ALA A 18 26.56 2.30 -2.69
C ALA A 18 25.07 2.66 -2.54
N ALA A 19 24.35 2.68 -3.66
CA ALA A 19 22.91 2.87 -3.63
C ALA A 19 22.35 1.63 -2.91
N SER A 20 21.85 1.80 -1.68
CA SER A 20 21.04 0.77 -1.05
C SER A 20 19.86 0.49 -1.98
N ALA A 21 19.63 -0.79 -2.30
CA ALA A 21 18.55 -1.16 -3.19
C ALA A 21 17.20 -0.82 -2.53
N LYS A 22 16.40 0.01 -3.21
CA LYS A 22 15.05 0.40 -2.78
C LYS A 22 14.05 -0.59 -3.33
N TYR A 23 13.26 -1.22 -2.46
CA TYR A 23 12.25 -2.19 -2.85
C TYR A 23 10.84 -1.67 -2.59
N VAL A 24 9.89 -2.10 -3.43
CA VAL A 24 8.47 -1.87 -3.19
C VAL A 24 7.75 -3.21 -3.21
N PHE A 25 7.03 -3.51 -2.14
CA PHE A 25 6.16 -4.67 -2.03
C PHE A 25 4.71 -4.21 -1.90
N ALA A 26 3.76 -5.11 -2.16
CA ALA A 26 2.38 -4.92 -1.74
C ALA A 26 1.96 -6.06 -0.81
N HIS A 27 1.23 -5.71 0.24
CA HIS A 27 0.67 -6.67 1.16
C HIS A 27 -0.50 -7.40 0.50
N PHE A 28 -0.47 -8.73 0.54
CA PHE A 28 -1.41 -9.60 -0.15
C PHE A 28 -2.10 -10.53 0.86
N MET A 29 -3.41 -10.41 0.99
CA MET A 29 -4.25 -11.28 1.82
C MET A 29 -4.41 -12.64 1.15
N ALA A 30 -3.65 -13.65 1.58
CA ALA A 30 -3.77 -15.01 1.06
C ALA A 30 -5.15 -15.60 1.35
N GLN A 31 -5.83 -15.11 2.39
CA GLN A 31 -7.23 -15.43 2.67
C GLN A 31 -8.17 -15.20 1.47
N ASN A 32 -7.90 -14.18 0.65
CA ASN A 32 -8.69 -13.89 -0.54
C ASN A 32 -8.36 -14.82 -1.73
N SER A 33 -7.47 -15.78 -1.56
CA SER A 33 -7.04 -16.68 -2.63
C SER A 33 -7.69 -18.07 -2.60
N TYR A 34 -8.69 -18.34 -1.74
CA TYR A 34 -9.30 -19.67 -1.61
C TYR A 34 -9.61 -20.36 -2.95
N SER A 35 -10.26 -19.62 -3.85
CA SER A 35 -10.67 -20.10 -5.17
C SER A 35 -9.66 -19.83 -6.29
N TYR A 36 -8.49 -19.25 -5.98
CA TYR A 36 -7.50 -18.91 -6.99
C TYR A 36 -6.89 -20.18 -7.60
N ALA A 37 -6.72 -20.14 -8.92
CA ALA A 37 -5.77 -20.98 -9.63
C ALA A 37 -4.42 -20.26 -9.73
N GLN A 38 -3.35 -20.99 -10.09
CA GLN A 38 -2.04 -20.37 -10.34
C GLN A 38 -2.10 -19.24 -11.39
N SER A 39 -3.00 -19.30 -12.36
CA SER A 39 -3.18 -18.23 -13.36
C SER A 39 -3.67 -16.91 -12.76
N ASP A 40 -4.45 -16.95 -11.68
CA ASP A 40 -4.91 -15.76 -10.97
C ASP A 40 -3.71 -15.06 -10.29
N TRP A 41 -2.86 -15.84 -9.62
CA TRP A 41 -1.59 -15.36 -9.07
C TRP A 41 -0.67 -14.77 -10.14
N VAL A 42 -0.52 -15.44 -11.30
CA VAL A 42 0.27 -14.92 -12.43
C VAL A 42 -0.28 -13.59 -12.91
N ASN A 43 -1.60 -13.42 -12.99
CA ASN A 43 -2.23 -12.17 -13.41
C ASN A 43 -1.94 -11.04 -12.42
N ASP A 44 -2.14 -11.29 -11.12
CA ASP A 44 -1.92 -10.29 -10.07
C ASP A 44 -0.44 -9.87 -10.01
N MET A 45 0.48 -10.84 -10.00
CA MET A 45 1.92 -10.56 -9.97
C MET A 45 2.41 -9.86 -11.24
N THR A 46 1.88 -10.22 -12.41
CA THR A 46 2.22 -9.53 -13.66
C THR A 46 1.75 -8.07 -13.62
N THR A 47 0.52 -7.83 -13.13
CA THR A 47 -0.06 -6.49 -13.02
C THR A 47 0.73 -5.64 -12.03
N ALA A 48 1.05 -6.17 -10.85
CA ALA A 48 1.87 -5.51 -9.85
C ALA A 48 3.28 -5.19 -10.38
N LYS A 49 3.92 -6.17 -11.02
CA LYS A 49 5.26 -6.00 -11.61
C LYS A 49 5.29 -4.90 -12.68
N ASN A 50 4.25 -4.78 -13.49
CA ASN A 50 4.18 -3.77 -14.55
C ASN A 50 4.18 -2.33 -14.03
N ILE A 51 3.74 -2.10 -12.79
CA ILE A 51 3.82 -0.79 -12.13
C ILE A 51 5.06 -0.61 -11.24
N GLY A 52 5.97 -1.59 -11.24
CA GLY A 52 7.26 -1.51 -10.55
C GLY A 52 7.28 -2.08 -9.12
N ILE A 53 6.20 -2.71 -8.67
CA ILE A 53 6.20 -3.51 -7.44
C ILE A 53 7.11 -4.73 -7.67
N ASP A 54 8.00 -5.01 -6.72
CA ASP A 54 9.01 -6.07 -6.80
C ASP A 54 8.48 -7.43 -6.30
N GLY A 55 7.50 -7.39 -5.40
CA GLY A 55 6.98 -8.59 -4.77
C GLY A 55 5.72 -8.41 -3.93
N PHE A 56 5.23 -9.53 -3.37
CA PHE A 56 4.15 -9.51 -2.37
C PHE A 56 4.64 -9.94 -0.99
N ALA A 57 4.16 -9.24 0.03
CA ALA A 57 4.17 -9.70 1.41
C ALA A 57 2.92 -10.55 1.62
N LEU A 58 3.09 -11.86 1.72
CA LEU A 58 1.98 -12.82 1.83
C LEU A 58 1.47 -12.85 3.26
N ASN A 59 0.35 -12.18 3.50
CA ASN A 59 -0.42 -12.31 4.73
C ASN A 59 -1.08 -13.68 4.78
N ILE A 60 -0.63 -14.51 5.71
CA ILE A 60 -1.14 -15.87 5.88
C ILE A 60 -1.65 -16.08 7.30
N ALA A 61 -2.85 -16.64 7.40
CA ALA A 61 -3.46 -17.06 8.65
C ALA A 61 -3.22 -18.55 8.92
N ASN A 62 -3.34 -18.93 10.20
CA ASN A 62 -3.33 -20.34 10.60
C ASN A 62 -4.76 -20.85 10.79
N GLY A 63 -4.93 -22.17 10.73
CA GLY A 63 -6.23 -22.83 10.89
C GLY A 63 -7.05 -22.95 9.60
N THR A 64 -6.50 -22.46 8.48
CA THR A 64 -7.01 -22.62 7.12
C THR A 64 -6.00 -23.39 6.30
N ASP A 65 -6.23 -24.70 6.11
CA ASP A 65 -5.26 -25.57 5.40
C ASP A 65 -4.95 -25.05 3.99
N TYR A 66 -5.92 -24.41 3.32
CA TYR A 66 -5.80 -23.99 1.92
C TYR A 66 -4.78 -22.87 1.67
N GLU A 67 -4.56 -21.96 2.63
CA GLU A 67 -3.62 -20.84 2.46
C GLU A 67 -2.20 -21.38 2.35
N ILE A 68 -1.85 -22.34 3.22
CA ILE A 68 -0.54 -23.00 3.23
C ILE A 68 -0.45 -24.03 2.10
N ASP A 69 -1.51 -24.80 1.84
CA ASP A 69 -1.58 -25.81 0.78
C ASP A 69 -3.01 -25.88 0.16
N PRO A 70 -3.23 -25.45 -1.09
CA PRO A 70 -2.22 -25.30 -2.14
C PRO A 70 -1.76 -23.87 -2.43
N GLN A 71 -2.32 -22.83 -1.78
CA GLN A 71 -2.19 -21.46 -2.28
C GLN A 71 -0.75 -20.93 -2.24
N LEU A 72 0.04 -21.18 -1.18
CA LEU A 72 1.47 -20.85 -1.20
C LEU A 72 2.21 -21.55 -2.35
N GLY A 73 1.85 -22.80 -2.66
CA GLY A 73 2.46 -23.54 -3.77
C GLY A 73 2.19 -22.88 -5.12
N TYR A 74 0.94 -22.45 -5.35
CA TYR A 74 0.58 -21.69 -6.54
C TYR A 74 1.25 -20.31 -6.59
N ALA A 75 1.31 -19.59 -5.46
CA ALA A 75 1.94 -18.29 -5.38
C ALA A 75 3.44 -18.37 -5.73
N TYR A 76 4.21 -19.28 -5.13
CA TYR A 76 5.64 -19.43 -5.44
C TYR A 76 5.87 -19.89 -6.90
N ALA A 77 5.07 -20.83 -7.40
CA ALA A 77 5.18 -21.25 -8.81
C ALA A 77 4.88 -20.11 -9.79
N ALA A 78 3.87 -19.28 -9.50
CA ALA A 78 3.54 -18.10 -10.29
C ALA A 78 4.66 -17.04 -10.21
N ALA A 79 5.20 -16.80 -9.02
CA ALA A 79 6.26 -15.82 -8.80
C ALA A 79 7.54 -16.20 -9.55
N GLU A 80 7.92 -17.48 -9.53
CA GLU A 80 9.08 -17.97 -10.29
C GLU A 80 8.87 -17.83 -11.80
N GLN A 81 7.65 -18.14 -12.27
CA GLN A 81 7.28 -18.00 -13.67
C GLN A 81 7.42 -16.56 -14.18
N VAL A 82 7.02 -15.56 -13.37
CA VAL A 82 7.05 -14.15 -13.78
C VAL A 82 8.28 -13.38 -13.27
N GLY A 83 9.16 -14.01 -12.50
CA GLY A 83 10.32 -13.38 -11.88
C GLY A 83 9.92 -12.29 -10.89
N PHE A 84 9.09 -12.64 -9.92
CA PHE A 84 8.53 -11.80 -8.85
C PHE A 84 8.98 -12.34 -7.49
N GLN A 85 9.02 -11.48 -6.46
CA GLN A 85 9.52 -11.85 -5.13
C GLN A 85 8.38 -12.02 -4.12
N LEU A 86 8.57 -12.87 -3.12
CA LEU A 86 7.61 -13.14 -2.07
C LEU A 86 8.31 -13.20 -0.72
N PHE A 87 7.70 -12.64 0.31
CA PHE A 87 8.06 -12.94 1.70
C PHE A 87 6.80 -13.14 2.54
N TYR A 88 6.96 -13.74 3.72
CA TYR A 88 5.83 -14.04 4.61
C TYR A 88 5.52 -12.89 5.54
N SER A 89 4.24 -12.57 5.70
CA SER A 89 3.68 -11.84 6.82
C SER A 89 2.74 -12.78 7.58
N PHE A 90 3.22 -13.40 8.65
CA PHE A 90 2.35 -14.27 9.46
C PHE A 90 1.30 -13.42 10.21
N ASP A 91 0.02 -13.68 10.01
CA ASP A 91 -1.05 -13.01 10.73
C ASP A 91 -1.20 -13.62 12.12
N MET A 92 -0.75 -12.87 13.13
CA MET A 92 -0.71 -13.32 14.52
C MET A 92 -2.00 -13.01 15.29
N SER A 93 -3.05 -12.50 14.62
CA SER A 93 -4.42 -12.56 15.15
C SER A 93 -4.93 -14.01 15.26
N TYR A 94 -4.28 -14.92 14.53
CA TYR A 94 -4.45 -16.36 14.64
C TYR A 94 -3.39 -16.99 15.55
N THR A 95 -3.73 -18.14 16.14
CA THR A 95 -2.79 -18.88 16.98
C THR A 95 -1.75 -19.60 16.13
N TRP A 96 -0.46 -19.32 16.35
CA TRP A 96 0.65 -19.99 15.65
C TRP A 96 1.58 -20.72 16.61
N ASP A 97 2.03 -21.91 16.21
CA ASP A 97 3.15 -22.59 16.84
C ASP A 97 4.46 -22.19 16.14
N ALA A 98 5.52 -21.89 16.91
CA ALA A 98 6.82 -21.50 16.36
C ALA A 98 7.40 -22.55 15.38
N ALA A 99 7.19 -23.84 15.65
CA ALA A 99 7.61 -24.93 14.78
C ALA A 99 6.85 -24.93 13.45
N THR A 100 5.55 -24.57 13.46
CA THR A 100 4.73 -24.45 12.25
C THR A 100 5.19 -23.29 11.39
N ILE A 101 5.43 -22.11 11.99
CA ILE A 101 6.02 -20.96 11.29
C ILE A 101 7.35 -21.36 10.62
N ALA A 102 8.25 -21.99 11.38
CA ALA A 102 9.54 -22.46 10.84
C ALA A 102 9.35 -23.47 9.71
N SER A 103 8.40 -24.40 9.82
CA SER A 103 8.10 -25.36 8.75
C SER A 103 7.59 -24.69 7.48
N VAL A 104 6.71 -23.69 7.61
CA VAL A 104 6.17 -22.95 6.44
C VAL A 104 7.28 -22.21 5.73
N VAL A 105 8.14 -21.49 6.47
CA VAL A 105 9.30 -20.79 5.90
C VAL A 105 10.26 -21.77 5.21
N ALA A 106 10.54 -22.92 5.83
CA ALA A 106 11.45 -23.91 5.29
C ALA A 106 10.97 -24.54 3.97
N SER A 107 9.65 -24.70 3.78
CA SER A 107 9.07 -25.31 2.58
C SER A 107 9.44 -24.60 1.27
N TYR A 108 9.65 -23.29 1.31
CA TYR A 108 9.97 -22.49 0.11
C TYR A 108 11.29 -21.72 0.22
N ALA A 109 12.11 -22.01 1.24
CA ALA A 109 13.39 -21.34 1.47
C ALA A 109 14.38 -21.41 0.29
N SER A 110 14.27 -22.44 -0.55
CA SER A 110 15.11 -22.65 -1.74
C SER A 110 14.53 -22.07 -3.03
N SER A 111 13.30 -21.53 -3.01
CA SER A 111 12.69 -20.90 -4.18
C SER A 111 13.50 -19.69 -4.62
N SER A 112 13.62 -19.47 -5.93
CA SER A 112 14.23 -18.24 -6.48
C SER A 112 13.38 -16.99 -6.27
N SER A 113 12.13 -17.18 -5.86
CA SER A 113 11.18 -16.10 -5.56
C SER A 113 11.03 -15.85 -4.05
N ALA A 114 11.73 -16.59 -3.19
CA ALA A 114 11.79 -16.27 -1.76
C ALA A 114 12.72 -15.07 -1.55
N PHE A 115 12.15 -13.94 -1.15
CA PHE A 115 12.87 -12.67 -1.04
C PHE A 115 13.94 -12.74 0.05
N ARG A 116 15.12 -12.22 -0.29
CA ARG A 116 16.28 -12.17 0.60
C ARG A 116 16.75 -10.73 0.75
N TYR A 117 17.11 -10.36 1.97
CA TYR A 117 17.48 -9.00 2.32
C TYR A 117 18.90 -8.89 2.87
N GLY A 118 19.55 -7.76 2.55
CA GLY A 118 20.85 -7.34 3.07
C GLY A 118 22.03 -8.15 2.54
N ASP A 119 23.24 -7.76 2.94
CA ASP A 119 24.50 -8.37 2.49
C ASP A 119 24.62 -9.85 2.87
N ASN A 120 23.95 -10.26 3.96
CA ASN A 120 23.92 -11.66 4.41
C ASN A 120 22.97 -12.53 3.56
N ASN A 121 22.12 -11.92 2.73
CA ASN A 121 21.19 -12.61 1.84
C ASN A 121 20.24 -13.57 2.59
N ASN A 122 19.80 -13.15 3.78
CA ASN A 122 18.87 -13.90 4.63
C ASN A 122 17.45 -13.78 4.10
N LEU A 123 16.61 -14.80 4.30
CA LEU A 123 15.18 -14.70 3.94
C LEU A 123 14.51 -13.62 4.78
N LEU A 124 13.78 -12.71 4.14
CA LEU A 124 12.95 -11.77 4.89
C LEU A 124 11.69 -12.49 5.40
N VAL A 125 11.37 -12.28 6.67
CA VAL A 125 10.12 -12.73 7.28
C VAL A 125 9.54 -11.57 8.08
N SER A 126 8.23 -11.41 8.04
CA SER A 126 7.46 -10.42 8.79
C SER A 126 6.26 -11.08 9.48
N SER A 127 5.50 -10.28 10.20
CA SER A 127 4.25 -10.65 10.83
C SER A 127 3.34 -9.43 10.93
N TYR A 128 2.03 -9.65 10.91
CA TYR A 128 1.06 -8.70 11.42
C TYR A 128 0.79 -9.03 12.90
N SER A 129 1.04 -8.07 13.80
CA SER A 129 1.06 -8.28 15.25
C SER A 129 2.07 -9.36 15.68
N GLY A 130 1.88 -9.97 16.86
CA GLY A 130 2.70 -11.06 17.40
C GLY A 130 3.61 -10.68 18.55
N GLU A 131 3.60 -9.42 19.00
CA GLU A 131 4.35 -8.94 20.16
C GLU A 131 4.02 -9.72 21.44
N SER A 132 2.76 -10.16 21.60
CA SER A 132 2.26 -10.83 22.81
C SER A 132 2.86 -12.22 23.03
N TYR A 133 3.42 -12.83 21.97
CA TYR A 133 4.13 -14.12 22.06
C TYR A 133 5.51 -13.98 22.71
N GLY A 134 6.06 -12.76 22.76
CA GLY A 134 7.34 -12.47 23.41
C GLY A 134 8.58 -12.86 22.58
N ASP A 135 9.74 -12.36 23.00
CA ASP A 135 11.01 -12.57 22.29
C ASP A 135 11.46 -14.04 22.25
N SER A 136 11.15 -14.83 23.28
CA SER A 136 11.51 -16.26 23.33
C SER A 136 10.84 -17.06 22.21
N PHE A 137 9.64 -16.66 21.78
CA PHE A 137 8.95 -17.28 20.66
C PHE A 137 9.69 -16.99 19.34
N TRP A 138 9.96 -15.71 19.06
CA TRP A 138 10.60 -15.29 17.80
C TRP A 138 12.06 -15.72 17.70
N SER A 139 12.82 -15.66 18.79
CA SER A 139 14.16 -16.26 18.86
C SER A 139 14.13 -17.79 18.70
N GLY A 140 13.06 -18.45 19.18
CA GLY A 140 12.79 -19.87 18.94
C GLY A 140 12.59 -20.19 17.46
N VAL A 141 11.82 -19.37 16.73
CA VAL A 141 11.64 -19.51 15.27
C VAL A 141 12.98 -19.37 14.55
N LYS A 142 13.73 -18.29 14.84
CA LYS A 142 15.05 -18.05 14.24
C LYS A 142 16.03 -19.19 14.50
N SER A 143 16.12 -19.68 15.74
CA SER A 143 17.03 -20.77 16.10
C SER A 143 16.64 -22.10 15.45
N THR A 144 15.34 -22.38 15.33
CA THR A 144 14.84 -23.59 14.65
C THR A 144 15.22 -23.60 13.18
N LEU A 145 15.04 -22.47 12.48
CA LEU A 145 15.42 -22.32 11.07
C LEU A 145 16.92 -22.36 10.86
N SER A 146 17.70 -21.65 11.69
CA SER A 146 19.16 -21.65 11.57
C SER A 146 19.75 -23.04 11.83
N GLY A 147 19.15 -23.83 12.74
CA GLY A 147 19.48 -25.26 12.93
C GLY A 147 19.24 -26.13 11.69
N GLN A 148 18.41 -25.68 10.75
CA GLN A 148 18.17 -26.30 9.44
C GLN A 148 19.04 -25.69 8.32
N GLY A 149 19.93 -24.75 8.64
CA GLY A 149 20.75 -24.02 7.68
C GLY A 149 20.00 -22.92 6.93
N ILE A 150 18.89 -22.42 7.50
CA ILE A 150 18.07 -21.36 6.93
C ILE A 150 18.15 -20.14 7.86
N ASP A 151 18.83 -19.10 7.41
CA ASP A 151 18.92 -17.84 8.16
C ASP A 151 17.86 -16.84 7.67
N ILE A 152 17.20 -16.18 8.63
CA ILE A 152 16.16 -15.19 8.37
C ILE A 152 16.54 -13.83 8.95
N THR A 153 16.05 -12.78 8.29
CA THR A 153 15.93 -11.41 8.81
C THR A 153 14.47 -11.21 9.17
N PHE A 154 14.18 -10.93 10.44
CA PHE A 154 12.82 -10.75 10.93
C PHE A 154 12.50 -9.27 11.15
N ALA A 155 11.50 -8.76 10.42
CA ALA A 155 11.03 -7.37 10.49
C ALA A 155 9.51 -7.35 10.71
N PRO A 156 9.04 -7.48 11.96
CA PRO A 156 7.61 -7.58 12.25
C PRO A 156 6.89 -6.23 12.20
N ALA A 157 5.58 -6.28 11.95
CA ALA A 157 4.64 -5.23 12.28
C ALA A 157 3.98 -5.50 13.64
N PHE A 158 4.72 -5.24 14.72
CA PHE A 158 4.14 -5.26 16.06
C PHE A 158 3.24 -4.05 16.28
N THR A 159 1.94 -4.26 16.13
CA THR A 159 0.92 -3.20 16.04
C THR A 159 0.85 -2.31 17.28
N SER A 160 1.16 -2.82 18.48
CA SER A 160 1.22 -1.98 19.69
C SER A 160 2.33 -0.93 19.66
N TYR A 161 3.39 -1.13 18.86
CA TYR A 161 4.51 -0.19 18.73
C TYR A 161 4.22 0.88 17.67
N ARG A 162 3.37 1.85 18.05
CA ARG A 162 2.99 2.99 17.20
C ARG A 162 3.64 4.30 17.62
N ASP A 163 3.88 4.46 18.92
CA ASP A 163 4.45 5.68 19.48
C ASP A 163 5.95 5.75 19.14
N PRO A 164 6.44 6.86 18.55
CA PRO A 164 7.86 7.01 18.23
C PRO A 164 8.77 6.90 19.46
N SER A 165 8.28 7.21 20.66
CA SER A 165 9.05 7.12 21.91
C SER A 165 9.29 5.68 22.39
N GLU A 166 8.56 4.71 21.84
CA GLU A 166 8.69 3.30 22.21
C GLU A 166 9.76 2.55 21.41
N ASN A 167 10.44 3.19 20.46
CA ASN A 167 11.45 2.56 19.61
C ASN A 167 12.56 1.85 20.41
N THR A 168 12.99 2.43 21.53
CA THR A 168 14.04 1.87 22.40
C THR A 168 13.49 0.72 23.23
N THR A 169 12.24 0.85 23.69
CA THR A 169 11.52 -0.21 24.39
C THR A 169 11.36 -1.44 23.49
N LEU A 170 10.99 -1.26 22.22
CA LEU A 170 10.91 -2.33 21.22
C LEU A 170 12.21 -3.12 21.17
N LEU A 171 13.34 -2.43 20.93
CA LEU A 171 14.65 -3.07 20.81
C LEU A 171 15.07 -3.79 22.09
N SER A 172 14.74 -3.25 23.26
CA SER A 172 15.09 -3.88 24.54
C SER A 172 14.21 -5.09 24.87
N THR A 173 12.93 -5.06 24.46
CA THR A 173 11.95 -6.11 24.72
C THR A 173 12.11 -7.28 23.76
N PHE A 174 12.50 -7.00 22.52
CA PHE A 174 12.67 -8.00 21.47
C PHE A 174 14.08 -7.97 20.86
N PRO A 175 15.11 -8.45 21.57
CA PRO A 175 16.45 -8.55 21.02
C PRO A 175 16.58 -9.37 19.72
N SER A 176 15.62 -10.24 19.43
CA SER A 176 15.62 -11.13 18.26
C SER A 176 15.14 -10.52 16.95
N ILE A 177 14.51 -9.33 16.97
CA ILE A 177 14.10 -8.63 15.73
C ILE A 177 15.32 -7.97 15.07
N ASP A 178 15.33 -7.96 13.74
CA ASP A 178 16.41 -7.39 12.94
C ASP A 178 15.97 -6.10 12.24
N GLY A 179 14.69 -5.99 11.88
CA GLY A 179 14.09 -4.81 11.25
C GLY A 179 12.74 -4.48 11.88
N PHE A 180 12.00 -3.56 11.26
CA PHE A 180 10.66 -3.20 11.71
C PHE A 180 9.78 -2.79 10.55
N PHE A 181 8.53 -3.27 10.55
CA PHE A 181 7.50 -2.84 9.65
C PHE A 181 6.49 -1.94 10.37
N ASN A 182 6.42 -0.67 10.00
CA ASN A 182 5.39 0.21 10.52
C ASN A 182 4.08 -0.02 9.75
N TRP A 183 3.20 -0.88 10.29
CA TRP A 183 1.87 -1.17 9.72
C TRP A 183 0.97 0.06 9.57
N TRP A 184 1.13 1.04 10.46
CA TRP A 184 0.21 2.15 10.61
C TRP A 184 0.27 3.11 9.41
N SER A 185 -0.54 2.79 8.40
CA SER A 185 -0.63 3.50 7.13
C SER A 185 -1.57 4.70 7.16
N TRP A 186 -2.41 4.77 8.20
CA TRP A 186 -3.47 5.77 8.37
C TRP A 186 -3.35 6.51 9.71
N PRO A 187 -3.99 7.69 9.84
CA PRO A 187 -4.19 8.34 11.13
C PRO A 187 -4.84 7.44 12.18
N ALA A 188 -4.69 7.81 13.45
CA ALA A 188 -5.04 6.99 14.61
C ALA A 188 -6.45 7.23 15.12
N ASP A 189 -7.50 6.99 14.34
CA ASP A 189 -8.85 7.43 14.73
C ASP A 189 -8.89 8.93 15.11
N VAL A 190 -8.08 9.72 14.40
CA VAL A 190 -7.98 11.17 14.57
C VAL A 190 -8.20 11.88 13.24
N ASP A 191 -8.89 13.01 13.31
CA ASP A 191 -9.11 13.91 12.19
C ASP A 191 -7.87 14.79 11.95
N ALA A 192 -6.75 14.15 11.62
CA ALA A 192 -5.47 14.80 11.36
C ALA A 192 -4.60 13.94 10.44
N ASN A 193 -3.79 14.58 9.59
CA ASN A 193 -2.85 13.87 8.73
C ASN A 193 -1.84 13.04 9.53
N LEU A 194 -1.49 11.87 8.98
CA LEU A 194 -0.39 11.06 9.48
C LEU A 194 0.94 11.80 9.29
N THR A 195 1.87 11.64 10.23
CA THR A 195 3.20 12.27 10.17
C THR A 195 4.29 11.21 10.05
N THR A 196 5.50 11.64 9.71
CA THR A 196 6.68 10.77 9.59
C THR A 196 7.41 10.50 10.92
N ALA A 197 6.89 11.00 12.05
CA ALA A 197 7.59 10.91 13.34
C ALA A 197 7.84 9.46 13.77
N THR A 198 6.83 8.60 13.66
CA THR A 198 6.96 7.16 13.90
C THR A 198 7.93 6.55 12.91
N ASP A 199 7.85 6.91 11.62
CA ASP A 199 8.71 6.32 10.61
C ASP A 199 10.19 6.58 10.87
N VAL A 200 10.56 7.83 11.10
CA VAL A 200 11.95 8.22 11.39
C VAL A 200 12.46 7.53 12.67
N ALA A 201 11.62 7.44 13.69
CA ALA A 201 12.00 6.85 14.97
C ALA A 201 12.28 5.34 14.87
N TYR A 202 11.44 4.59 14.15
CA TYR A 202 11.62 3.14 13.98
C TYR A 202 12.61 2.79 12.86
N GLN A 203 12.80 3.67 11.87
CA GLN A 203 13.87 3.52 10.88
C GLN A 203 15.24 3.52 11.56
N ALA A 204 15.49 4.51 12.43
CA ALA A 204 16.74 4.56 13.20
C ALA A 204 16.93 3.31 14.10
N ALA A 205 15.84 2.76 14.63
CA ALA A 205 15.88 1.54 15.43
C ALA A 205 16.26 0.31 14.58
N ALA A 206 15.63 0.14 13.41
CA ALA A 206 15.94 -0.95 12.47
C ALA A 206 17.37 -0.86 11.94
N GLU A 207 17.85 0.33 11.57
CA GLU A 207 19.23 0.55 11.12
C GLU A 207 20.26 0.07 12.16
N SER A 208 20.00 0.28 13.45
CA SER A 208 20.90 -0.19 14.52
C SER A 208 21.02 -1.72 14.63
N ARG A 209 20.10 -2.45 13.99
CA ARG A 209 20.00 -3.92 13.98
C ARG A 209 20.41 -4.55 12.65
N GLY A 210 20.50 -3.77 11.58
CA GLY A 210 20.96 -4.20 10.26
C GLY A 210 19.90 -4.89 9.38
N GLY A 211 18.64 -4.95 9.83
CA GLY A 211 17.49 -5.33 9.01
C GLY A 211 16.78 -4.11 8.40
N PRO A 212 15.73 -4.34 7.59
CA PRO A 212 15.04 -3.26 6.89
C PRO A 212 14.13 -2.47 7.82
N TYR A 213 14.03 -1.17 7.56
CA TYR A 213 12.80 -0.43 7.87
C TYR A 213 11.81 -0.54 6.71
N ILE A 214 10.62 -1.04 7.02
CA ILE A 214 9.51 -1.16 6.07
C ILE A 214 8.47 -0.10 6.42
N MET A 215 8.21 0.80 5.48
CA MET A 215 7.23 1.88 5.63
C MET A 215 5.95 1.53 4.87
N ALA A 216 4.82 1.56 5.56
CA ALA A 216 3.54 1.34 4.90
C ALA A 216 3.01 2.61 4.21
N VAL A 217 2.40 2.41 3.04
CA VAL A 217 1.61 3.43 2.31
C VAL A 217 0.27 2.82 1.90
N SER A 218 -0.83 3.58 2.02
CA SER A 218 -2.17 3.09 1.70
C SER A 218 -3.07 4.23 1.20
N PRO A 219 -4.01 3.98 0.26
CA PRO A 219 -4.85 5.05 -0.28
C PRO A 219 -6.05 5.41 0.61
N TRP A 220 -6.65 4.43 1.28
CA TRP A 220 -7.94 4.54 1.97
C TRP A 220 -8.03 3.56 3.12
N GLN A 221 -9.03 3.63 4.00
CA GLN A 221 -9.40 2.57 4.95
C GLN A 221 -10.88 2.69 5.27
N PHE A 222 -11.65 1.66 4.95
CA PHE A 222 -13.04 1.55 5.40
C PHE A 222 -13.45 0.08 5.51
N LYS A 223 -14.07 -0.27 6.65
CA LYS A 223 -14.61 -1.60 6.92
C LYS A 223 -16.02 -1.50 7.49
N ASN A 224 -16.92 -2.36 7.01
CA ASN A 224 -18.26 -2.57 7.58
C ASN A 224 -18.61 -4.06 7.71
N LEU A 225 -17.60 -4.92 7.81
CA LEU A 225 -17.79 -6.33 8.15
C LEU A 225 -18.29 -6.41 9.60
N ASN A 226 -19.49 -6.97 9.80
CA ASN A 226 -20.19 -7.03 11.08
C ASN A 226 -20.74 -5.68 11.58
N ALA A 227 -21.61 -5.10 10.74
CA ALA A 227 -22.38 -3.88 11.04
C ALA A 227 -22.88 -3.79 12.50
N GLY A 228 -22.51 -2.71 13.20
CA GLY A 228 -22.78 -2.42 14.61
C GLY A 228 -21.63 -2.74 15.56
N SER A 229 -20.46 -3.15 15.06
CA SER A 229 -19.31 -3.53 15.88
C SER A 229 -18.27 -2.42 16.00
N ASP A 230 -17.35 -2.53 16.96
CA ASP A 230 -16.17 -1.64 17.04
C ASP A 230 -15.23 -1.81 15.83
N THR A 231 -15.48 -2.85 15.03
CA THR A 231 -14.78 -3.15 13.78
C THR A 231 -15.45 -2.56 12.52
N ASP A 232 -16.39 -1.64 12.69
CA ASP A 232 -16.88 -0.79 11.61
C ASP A 232 -16.28 0.61 11.72
N TRP A 233 -15.39 0.98 10.81
CA TRP A 233 -14.72 2.28 10.87
C TRP A 233 -14.29 2.77 9.50
N VAL A 234 -14.07 4.07 9.41
CA VAL A 234 -13.37 4.73 8.30
C VAL A 234 -12.22 5.58 8.88
N GLU A 235 -11.06 5.59 8.24
CA GLU A 235 -9.96 6.47 8.66
C GLU A 235 -9.91 7.75 7.83
N TYR A 236 -9.28 8.78 8.39
CA TYR A 236 -9.04 10.04 7.68
C TYR A 236 -8.05 9.83 6.52
N SER A 237 -8.59 9.59 5.32
CA SER A 237 -7.83 9.12 4.15
C SER A 237 -8.01 9.96 2.89
N ASP A 238 -8.86 11.00 2.94
CA ASP A 238 -9.26 11.85 1.81
C ASP A 238 -8.13 12.27 0.88
N THR A 239 -6.95 12.55 1.43
CA THR A 239 -5.75 13.01 0.70
C THR A 239 -4.51 12.14 0.93
N LEU A 240 -4.68 11.02 1.66
CA LEU A 240 -3.60 10.18 2.17
C LEU A 240 -2.71 9.63 1.08
N TRP A 241 -3.30 9.19 -0.03
CA TRP A 241 -2.53 8.54 -1.09
C TRP A 241 -1.42 9.44 -1.65
N ASP A 242 -1.68 10.73 -1.82
CA ASP A 242 -0.68 11.66 -2.34
C ASP A 242 0.40 11.97 -1.30
N TYR A 243 0.00 12.47 -0.12
CA TYR A 243 0.98 12.95 0.86
C TYR A 243 1.79 11.82 1.49
N ARG A 244 1.24 10.60 1.61
CA ARG A 244 1.95 9.48 2.23
C ARG A 244 3.06 8.95 1.32
N TRP A 245 2.86 8.94 0.01
CA TRP A 245 3.93 8.67 -0.96
C TRP A 245 5.01 9.75 -0.94
N GLN A 246 4.64 11.03 -0.85
CA GLN A 246 5.62 12.12 -0.69
C GLN A 246 6.45 11.95 0.59
N GLN A 247 5.82 11.56 1.70
CA GLN A 247 6.53 11.21 2.94
C GLN A 247 7.49 10.03 2.74
N ALA A 248 7.14 9.00 1.97
CA ALA A 248 8.07 7.91 1.66
C ALA A 248 9.29 8.37 0.84
N LEU A 249 9.12 9.37 -0.04
CA LEU A 249 10.24 10.01 -0.74
C LEU A 249 11.13 10.82 0.21
N GLU A 250 10.59 11.38 1.29
CA GLU A 250 11.36 12.11 2.31
C GLU A 250 12.10 11.16 3.26
N VAL A 251 11.40 10.15 3.78
CA VAL A 251 11.92 9.17 4.74
C VAL A 251 12.94 8.24 4.10
N GLN A 252 12.76 7.91 2.81
CA GLN A 252 13.62 6.96 2.08
C GLN A 252 13.79 5.64 2.85
N PRO A 253 12.70 4.91 3.18
CA PRO A 253 12.78 3.60 3.85
C PRO A 253 13.59 2.59 3.02
N ASP A 254 13.94 1.43 3.57
CA ASP A 254 14.58 0.37 2.77
C ASP A 254 13.54 -0.29 1.85
N ILE A 255 12.33 -0.48 2.39
CA ILE A 255 11.21 -1.08 1.71
C ILE A 255 9.97 -0.19 1.90
N VAL A 256 9.25 0.08 0.81
CA VAL A 256 7.86 0.56 0.91
C VAL A 256 6.95 -0.65 0.75
N GLU A 257 5.98 -0.81 1.65
CA GLU A 257 4.93 -1.81 1.53
C GLU A 257 3.58 -1.13 1.30
N ILE A 258 2.97 -1.39 0.15
CA ILE A 258 1.63 -0.89 -0.17
C ILE A 258 0.61 -1.77 0.56
N VAL A 259 -0.18 -1.17 1.44
CA VAL A 259 -1.25 -1.81 2.20
C VAL A 259 -2.57 -1.37 1.55
N THR A 260 -3.16 -2.12 0.61
CA THR A 260 -2.82 -3.50 0.20
C THR A 260 -2.97 -3.72 -1.31
N TRP A 261 -2.56 -4.88 -1.80
CA TRP A 261 -2.91 -5.34 -3.14
C TRP A 261 -4.39 -5.75 -3.24
N ASN A 262 -4.90 -6.56 -2.30
CA ASN A 262 -6.20 -7.24 -2.46
C ASN A 262 -7.03 -7.34 -1.17
N ASP A 263 -6.82 -6.48 -0.16
CA ASP A 263 -7.74 -6.46 0.99
C ASP A 263 -9.02 -5.70 0.63
N TYR A 264 -9.92 -6.42 -0.03
CA TYR A 264 -11.16 -5.87 -0.55
C TYR A 264 -12.10 -5.41 0.56
N ALA A 265 -12.20 -6.18 1.64
CA ALA A 265 -13.15 -5.91 2.71
C ALA A 265 -12.75 -4.69 3.56
N GLU A 266 -11.50 -4.26 3.53
CA GLU A 266 -11.05 -3.05 4.22
C GLU A 266 -10.86 -1.84 3.28
N SER A 267 -11.27 -1.98 2.02
CA SER A 267 -11.43 -0.88 1.04
C SER A 267 -10.14 -0.14 0.68
N HIS A 268 -8.98 -0.74 0.90
CA HIS A 268 -7.68 -0.10 0.68
C HIS A 268 -6.77 -0.83 -0.32
N TYR A 269 -7.37 -1.75 -1.06
CA TYR A 269 -6.72 -2.48 -2.12
C TYR A 269 -6.46 -1.58 -3.34
N ILE A 270 -5.37 -1.82 -4.06
CA ILE A 270 -5.07 -1.19 -5.37
C ILE A 270 -5.10 -2.18 -6.53
N GLY A 271 -5.23 -3.48 -6.27
CA GLY A 271 -5.40 -4.53 -7.27
C GLY A 271 -6.80 -4.51 -7.88
N ASP A 272 -6.99 -5.25 -8.96
CA ASP A 272 -8.33 -5.49 -9.48
C ASP A 272 -9.07 -6.48 -8.56
N ILE A 273 -10.39 -6.36 -8.45
CA ILE A 273 -11.19 -7.39 -7.78
C ILE A 273 -11.14 -8.63 -8.67
N ASN A 274 -10.47 -9.68 -8.22
CA ASN A 274 -10.39 -10.92 -8.97
C ASN A 274 -11.78 -11.57 -9.03
N PRO A 275 -12.32 -11.90 -10.21
CA PRO A 275 -13.68 -12.44 -10.35
C PRO A 275 -13.87 -13.83 -9.68
N ASN A 276 -12.78 -14.52 -9.33
CA ASN A 276 -12.82 -15.81 -8.65
C ASN A 276 -12.79 -15.67 -7.11
N VAL A 277 -12.51 -14.48 -6.56
CA VAL A 277 -12.49 -14.29 -5.10
C VAL A 277 -13.87 -14.51 -4.49
N ASN A 278 -13.91 -15.22 -3.36
CA ASN A 278 -15.12 -15.32 -2.56
C ASN A 278 -15.07 -14.25 -1.44
N LEU A 279 -15.81 -13.17 -1.62
CA LEU A 279 -15.92 -12.08 -0.65
C LEU A 279 -16.91 -12.36 0.49
N GLY A 280 -17.51 -13.54 0.53
CA GLY A 280 -18.57 -13.87 1.49
C GLY A 280 -19.88 -13.15 1.17
N THR A 281 -20.63 -12.77 2.20
CA THR A 281 -21.97 -12.14 2.05
C THR A 281 -22.03 -10.67 2.45
N GLU A 282 -21.06 -10.21 3.23
CA GLU A 282 -21.07 -8.85 3.80
C GLU A 282 -20.23 -7.88 2.96
N ALA A 283 -18.97 -8.23 2.63
CA ALA A 283 -18.12 -7.37 1.81
C ALA A 283 -18.75 -7.00 0.45
N PRO A 284 -19.43 -7.90 -0.29
CA PRO A 284 -20.08 -7.53 -1.55
C PRO A 284 -21.05 -6.34 -1.45
N LEU A 285 -21.65 -6.09 -0.28
CA LEU A 285 -22.60 -4.99 -0.08
C LEU A 285 -21.97 -3.61 -0.26
N TYR A 286 -20.65 -3.49 -0.12
CA TYR A 286 -19.92 -2.23 -0.28
C TYR A 286 -18.68 -2.31 -1.18
N VAL A 287 -18.29 -3.51 -1.62
CA VAL A 287 -17.15 -3.74 -2.53
C VAL A 287 -17.60 -3.86 -3.98
N ASP A 288 -18.74 -4.49 -4.26
CA ASP A 288 -19.17 -4.72 -5.64
C ASP A 288 -19.44 -3.39 -6.37
N GLY A 289 -18.75 -3.18 -7.50
CA GLY A 289 -18.87 -1.97 -8.30
C GLY A 289 -18.02 -0.78 -7.83
N PHE A 290 -17.34 -0.90 -6.70
CA PHE A 290 -16.34 0.07 -6.25
C PHE A 290 -14.99 -0.46 -6.66
N VAL A 291 -14.33 0.18 -7.64
CA VAL A 291 -13.04 -0.27 -8.19
C VAL A 291 -11.95 0.74 -7.85
N HIS A 292 -10.74 0.24 -7.56
CA HIS A 292 -9.61 1.07 -7.09
C HIS A 292 -8.41 1.11 -8.04
N ALA A 293 -8.52 0.45 -9.20
CA ALA A 293 -7.41 0.20 -10.12
C ALA A 293 -6.64 1.46 -10.54
N ALA A 294 -7.32 2.60 -10.71
CA ALA A 294 -6.70 3.85 -11.15
C ALA A 294 -5.70 4.43 -10.12
N TRP A 295 -5.76 4.04 -8.84
CA TRP A 295 -4.71 4.41 -7.89
C TRP A 295 -3.35 3.79 -8.22
N ARG A 296 -3.30 2.73 -9.04
CA ARG A 296 -2.04 2.15 -9.52
C ARG A 296 -1.23 3.08 -10.40
N ASP A 297 -1.87 4.00 -11.12
CA ASP A 297 -1.17 4.97 -11.98
C ASP A 297 -0.37 5.97 -11.11
N VAL A 298 -1.00 6.44 -10.02
CA VAL A 298 -0.35 7.27 -8.99
C VAL A 298 0.79 6.49 -8.31
N ALA A 299 0.54 5.22 -7.95
CA ALA A 299 1.59 4.37 -7.36
C ALA A 299 2.76 4.19 -8.32
N GLN A 300 2.54 3.90 -9.60
CA GLN A 300 3.59 3.69 -10.59
C GLN A 300 4.53 4.90 -10.67
N TYR A 301 3.96 6.11 -10.68
CA TYR A 301 4.74 7.34 -10.66
C TYR A 301 5.63 7.43 -9.41
N TYR A 302 5.06 7.24 -8.22
CA TYR A 302 5.81 7.34 -6.97
C TYR A 302 6.82 6.21 -6.77
N ILE A 303 6.50 4.98 -7.19
CA ILE A 303 7.41 3.84 -7.20
C ILE A 303 8.64 4.15 -8.06
N SER A 304 8.42 4.65 -9.27
CA SER A 304 9.51 5.04 -10.17
C SER A 304 10.36 6.14 -9.55
N TRP A 305 9.75 7.15 -8.92
CA TRP A 305 10.48 8.21 -8.25
C TRP A 305 11.32 7.65 -7.08
N TYR A 306 10.68 6.91 -6.20
CA TYR A 306 11.32 6.33 -5.01
C TYR A 306 12.53 5.46 -5.37
N LYS A 307 12.39 4.58 -6.36
CA LYS A 307 13.47 3.66 -6.76
C LYS A 307 14.63 4.35 -7.49
N THR A 308 14.36 5.43 -8.23
CA THR A 308 15.38 6.13 -9.02
C THR A 308 15.97 7.35 -8.32
N GLY A 309 15.31 7.85 -7.27
CA GLY A 309 15.64 9.12 -6.62
C GLY A 309 15.36 10.35 -7.49
N ALA A 310 14.71 10.19 -8.65
CA ALA A 310 14.45 11.27 -9.59
C ALA A 310 12.97 11.33 -9.97
N GLN A 311 12.40 12.54 -9.99
CA GLN A 311 11.02 12.76 -10.38
C GLN A 311 10.80 12.29 -11.82
N PRO A 312 9.88 11.34 -12.09
CA PRO A 312 9.61 10.86 -13.43
C PRO A 312 8.97 11.93 -14.31
N SER A 313 9.27 11.92 -15.61
CA SER A 313 8.50 12.67 -16.59
C SER A 313 7.17 11.98 -16.88
N ILE A 314 6.09 12.76 -17.00
CA ILE A 314 4.77 12.25 -17.39
C ILE A 314 4.59 12.46 -18.89
N SER A 315 4.28 11.38 -19.61
CA SER A 315 4.08 11.40 -21.07
C SER A 315 2.63 11.10 -21.45
N ASP A 316 2.02 10.15 -20.76
CA ASP A 316 0.58 9.91 -20.77
C ASP A 316 -0.04 10.75 -19.65
N GLU A 317 -0.72 11.84 -20.03
CA GLU A 317 -1.39 12.71 -19.07
C GLU A 317 -2.76 12.13 -18.70
N GLU A 318 -3.10 12.17 -17.41
CA GLU A 318 -4.42 11.75 -16.94
C GLU A 318 -4.78 12.46 -15.62
N VAL A 319 -6.02 12.28 -15.20
CA VAL A 319 -6.49 12.70 -13.89
C VAL A 319 -7.09 11.49 -13.20
N VAL A 320 -6.52 11.09 -12.06
CA VAL A 320 -7.07 10.05 -11.19
C VAL A 320 -7.95 10.71 -10.14
N PHE A 321 -9.17 10.22 -9.93
CA PHE A 321 -10.13 10.83 -9.01
C PHE A 321 -10.87 9.78 -8.18
N TRP A 322 -11.32 10.16 -6.99
CA TRP A 322 -12.08 9.30 -6.10
C TRP A 322 -13.13 10.06 -5.30
N TYR A 323 -14.21 9.36 -4.96
CA TYR A 323 -15.33 9.90 -4.21
C TYR A 323 -16.25 8.78 -3.69
N ARG A 324 -17.02 9.09 -2.65
CA ARG A 324 -18.09 8.20 -2.15
C ARG A 324 -19.37 8.36 -2.98
N ALA A 325 -20.16 7.30 -3.11
CA ALA A 325 -21.43 7.31 -3.82
C ALA A 325 -22.54 8.12 -3.11
N TYR A 326 -22.38 8.34 -1.80
CA TYR A 326 -23.33 9.04 -0.96
C TYR A 326 -22.60 10.00 -0.01
N PRO A 327 -23.14 11.20 0.25
CA PRO A 327 -22.69 12.06 1.35
C PRO A 327 -22.80 11.36 2.70
N LYS A 328 -21.91 11.68 3.66
CA LYS A 328 -21.87 11.04 4.98
C LYS A 328 -23.13 11.25 5.81
N GLY A 329 -23.88 12.33 5.54
CA GLY A 329 -25.11 12.67 6.25
C GLY A 329 -26.36 11.92 5.75
N VAL A 330 -26.27 11.14 4.68
CA VAL A 330 -27.42 10.37 4.15
C VAL A 330 -27.71 9.17 5.05
N THR A 331 -28.98 9.00 5.42
CA THR A 331 -29.43 7.80 6.12
C THR A 331 -29.59 6.64 5.14
N CYS A 332 -28.89 5.54 5.38
CA CYS A 332 -29.00 4.31 4.60
C CYS A 332 -29.95 3.31 5.24
N SER A 333 -30.57 2.45 4.42
CA SER A 333 -31.58 1.48 4.88
C SER A 333 -31.00 0.26 5.62
N THR A 334 -29.75 -0.08 5.35
CA THR A 334 -29.01 -1.23 5.89
C THR A 334 -27.55 -0.86 6.17
N GLY A 335 -26.81 -1.76 6.82
CA GLY A 335 -25.47 -1.49 7.35
C GLY A 335 -25.51 -0.65 8.63
N SER A 336 -24.34 -0.35 9.17
CA SER A 336 -24.15 0.54 10.32
C SER A 336 -23.44 1.81 9.85
N LEU A 337 -23.79 2.97 10.45
CA LEU A 337 -22.95 4.15 10.29
C LEU A 337 -21.60 3.83 10.95
N PRO A 338 -20.48 3.84 10.20
CA PRO A 338 -19.20 3.44 10.75
C PRO A 338 -18.72 4.45 11.79
N ARG A 339 -17.88 3.97 12.71
CA ARG A 339 -17.11 4.85 13.57
C ARG A 339 -16.28 5.81 12.70
N ASN A 340 -16.09 7.03 13.19
CA ASN A 340 -15.39 8.09 12.48
C ASN A 340 -16.03 8.54 11.15
N ALA A 341 -17.31 8.25 10.91
CA ALA A 341 -18.02 8.69 9.69
C ALA A 341 -17.95 10.20 9.40
N ASP A 342 -17.63 11.01 10.43
CA ASP A 342 -17.45 12.46 10.29
C ASP A 342 -16.12 12.87 9.64
N PHE A 343 -15.10 11.99 9.58
CA PHE A 343 -13.77 12.35 9.06
C PHE A 343 -13.77 12.61 7.55
N PRO A 344 -14.31 11.73 6.68
CA PRO A 344 -14.25 11.98 5.25
C PRO A 344 -15.06 13.20 4.87
N ALA A 345 -14.52 14.04 3.98
CA ALA A 345 -15.25 15.13 3.37
C ALA A 345 -16.29 14.57 2.37
N ASP A 346 -17.37 15.33 2.18
CA ASP A 346 -18.31 15.14 1.09
C ASP A 346 -17.76 15.88 -0.14
N ALA A 347 -16.80 15.26 -0.83
CA ALA A 347 -16.09 15.86 -1.95
C ALA A 347 -15.63 14.82 -2.98
N VAL A 348 -15.42 15.28 -4.20
CA VAL A 348 -14.64 14.57 -5.21
C VAL A 348 -13.21 15.06 -5.13
N PHE A 349 -12.27 14.14 -4.95
CA PHE A 349 -10.84 14.42 -4.93
C PHE A 349 -10.23 13.99 -6.25
N ALA A 350 -9.19 14.70 -6.71
CA ALA A 350 -8.49 14.37 -7.93
C ALA A 350 -7.01 14.71 -7.85
N ILE A 351 -6.17 13.86 -8.45
CA ILE A 351 -4.76 14.07 -8.71
C ILE A 351 -4.58 14.22 -10.22
N ALA A 352 -4.16 15.41 -10.65
CA ALA A 352 -3.71 15.66 -12.01
C ALA A 352 -2.31 15.10 -12.19
N MET A 353 -2.08 14.30 -13.23
CA MET A 353 -0.79 13.77 -13.63
C MET A 353 -0.43 14.36 -15.00
N LEU A 354 0.39 15.43 -15.00
CA LEU A 354 0.62 16.24 -16.20
C LEU A 354 2.09 16.32 -16.60
N GLY A 355 2.38 16.26 -17.89
CA GLY A 355 3.70 16.51 -18.47
C GLY A 355 4.04 17.99 -18.60
N SER A 356 3.03 18.86 -18.62
CA SER A 356 3.21 20.32 -18.64
C SER A 356 2.08 21.05 -17.90
N PRO A 357 2.29 22.30 -17.41
CA PRO A 357 1.26 23.02 -16.68
C PRO A 357 -0.07 23.15 -17.45
N ALA A 358 -1.18 23.07 -16.72
CA ALA A 358 -2.53 23.24 -17.25
C ALA A 358 -3.47 23.81 -16.19
N THR A 359 -4.68 24.18 -16.58
CA THR A 359 -5.79 24.41 -15.64
C THR A 359 -6.66 23.17 -15.60
N LEU A 360 -6.90 22.65 -14.40
CA LEU A 360 -7.82 21.56 -14.17
C LEU A 360 -9.14 22.11 -13.63
N THR A 361 -10.24 21.68 -14.23
CA THR A 361 -11.60 21.95 -13.79
C THR A 361 -12.22 20.64 -13.30
N LEU A 362 -12.61 20.62 -12.04
CA LEU A 362 -13.35 19.53 -11.44
C LEU A 362 -14.75 20.04 -11.09
N ALA A 363 -15.77 19.44 -11.69
CA ALA A 363 -17.16 19.87 -11.55
C ALA A 363 -18.07 18.70 -11.18
N ILE A 364 -19.13 18.98 -10.42
CA ILE A 364 -20.20 18.04 -10.14
C ILE A 364 -21.49 18.82 -9.81
N GLY A 365 -22.54 18.64 -10.63
CA GLY A 365 -23.76 19.44 -10.51
C GLY A 365 -23.48 20.95 -10.58
N SER A 366 -23.91 21.69 -9.57
CA SER A 366 -23.64 23.15 -9.46
C SER A 366 -22.30 23.51 -8.83
N GLN A 367 -21.50 22.53 -8.38
CA GLN A 367 -20.20 22.77 -7.77
C GLN A 367 -19.10 22.67 -8.82
N GLU A 368 -18.13 23.58 -8.74
CA GLU A 368 -16.96 23.60 -9.62
C GLU A 368 -15.76 24.12 -8.84
N THR A 369 -14.60 23.48 -9.03
CA THR A 369 -13.31 23.98 -8.54
C THR A 369 -12.31 23.95 -9.68
N ASN A 370 -11.58 25.05 -9.84
CA ASN A 370 -10.53 25.19 -10.83
C ASN A 370 -9.20 25.45 -10.13
N TRP A 371 -8.13 24.82 -10.59
CA TRP A 371 -6.79 25.16 -10.13
C TRP A 371 -5.75 25.09 -11.26
N SER A 372 -4.67 25.86 -11.10
CA SER A 372 -3.48 25.69 -11.93
C SER A 372 -2.69 24.49 -11.44
N ALA A 373 -2.65 23.45 -12.26
CA ALA A 373 -1.87 22.25 -12.04
C ALA A 373 -0.48 22.41 -12.70
N PRO A 374 0.63 22.33 -11.95
CA PRO A 374 1.97 22.27 -12.52
C PRO A 374 2.21 20.95 -13.28
N ALA A 375 3.35 20.83 -13.95
CA ALA A 375 3.84 19.52 -14.39
C ALA A 375 4.17 18.64 -13.17
N GLY A 376 3.98 17.33 -13.30
CA GLY A 376 4.02 16.38 -12.19
C GLY A 376 2.62 16.09 -11.64
N LEU A 377 2.57 15.77 -10.34
CA LEU A 377 1.32 15.53 -9.63
C LEU A 377 0.85 16.80 -8.95
N SER A 378 -0.46 17.05 -9.00
CA SER A 378 -1.11 18.07 -8.17
C SER A 378 -2.52 17.66 -7.81
N MET A 379 -2.90 17.90 -6.57
CA MET A 379 -4.20 17.47 -6.06
C MET A 379 -5.15 18.65 -5.87
N GLY A 380 -6.43 18.40 -6.09
CA GLY A 380 -7.52 19.32 -5.81
C GLY A 380 -8.78 18.56 -5.45
N TYR A 381 -9.81 19.29 -5.03
CA TYR A 381 -11.11 18.70 -4.74
C TYR A 381 -12.24 19.68 -5.07
N VAL A 382 -13.45 19.14 -5.25
CA VAL A 382 -14.69 19.92 -5.33
C VAL A 382 -15.69 19.33 -4.32
N PRO A 383 -16.38 20.16 -3.51
CA PRO A 383 -17.42 19.67 -2.62
C PRO A 383 -18.56 18.99 -3.39
N PHE A 384 -19.24 18.04 -2.76
CA PHE A 384 -20.45 17.47 -3.31
C PHE A 384 -21.54 18.54 -3.51
N PRO A 385 -22.35 18.39 -4.57
CA PRO A 385 -23.51 19.25 -4.80
C PRO A 385 -24.63 18.90 -3.80
N THR A 386 -25.68 19.73 -3.74
CA THR A 386 -26.91 19.38 -3.00
C THR A 386 -27.90 18.64 -3.89
N GLU A 387 -27.68 18.65 -5.19
CA GLU A 387 -28.47 17.96 -6.20
C GLU A 387 -28.24 16.45 -6.16
N ASP A 388 -29.31 15.70 -6.44
CA ASP A 388 -29.30 14.25 -6.50
C ASP A 388 -28.85 13.74 -7.88
N ALA A 389 -28.37 12.50 -7.93
CA ALA A 389 -27.92 11.83 -9.15
C ALA A 389 -26.95 12.66 -10.01
N GLN A 390 -25.91 13.20 -9.38
CA GLN A 390 -24.86 13.96 -10.06
C GLN A 390 -23.63 13.10 -10.34
N ILE A 391 -22.94 13.36 -11.45
CA ILE A 391 -21.74 12.63 -11.83
C ILE A 391 -20.58 13.62 -12.00
N PRO A 392 -19.38 13.33 -11.48
CA PRO A 392 -18.25 14.24 -11.63
C PRO A 392 -17.83 14.39 -13.10
N TYR A 393 -17.42 15.59 -13.48
CA TYR A 393 -16.81 15.95 -14.74
C TYR A 393 -15.41 16.53 -14.48
N ILE A 394 -14.45 16.09 -15.27
CA ILE A 394 -13.05 16.47 -15.18
C ILE A 394 -12.66 17.04 -16.53
N GLU A 395 -12.04 18.22 -16.53
CA GLU A 395 -11.48 18.83 -17.73
C GLU A 395 -10.08 19.36 -17.46
N VAL A 396 -9.18 19.14 -18.41
CA VAL A 396 -7.85 19.77 -18.43
C VAL A 396 -7.78 20.70 -19.62
N SER A 397 -7.40 21.96 -19.40
CA SER A 397 -7.28 22.98 -20.43
C SER A 397 -5.95 23.73 -20.38
N ARG A 398 -5.49 24.19 -21.54
CA ARG A 398 -4.29 25.02 -21.71
C ARG A 398 -4.64 26.23 -22.55
N ASP A 399 -4.32 27.43 -22.06
CA ASP A 399 -4.64 28.70 -22.73
C ASP A 399 -6.12 28.82 -23.12
N GLY A 400 -7.02 28.30 -22.26
CA GLY A 400 -8.47 28.29 -22.49
C GLY A 400 -8.95 27.27 -23.53
N THR A 401 -8.07 26.41 -24.03
CA THR A 401 -8.41 25.31 -24.95
C THR A 401 -8.43 24.00 -24.19
N LYS A 402 -9.54 23.28 -24.26
CA LYS A 402 -9.66 21.93 -23.69
C LYS A 402 -8.66 20.98 -24.36
N VAL A 403 -7.89 20.28 -23.54
CA VAL A 403 -6.93 19.24 -23.96
C VAL A 403 -7.65 17.89 -23.93
N PHE A 404 -8.20 17.52 -22.78
CA PHE A 404 -9.01 16.31 -22.59
C PHE A 404 -10.00 16.48 -21.44
N ASP A 405 -10.99 15.59 -21.41
CA ASP A 405 -12.03 15.55 -20.39
C ASP A 405 -12.59 14.15 -20.19
N GLY A 406 -13.26 13.95 -19.06
CA GLY A 406 -13.94 12.70 -18.75
C GLY A 406 -15.00 12.88 -17.67
N TYR A 407 -15.92 11.93 -17.63
CA TYR A 407 -16.90 11.82 -16.54
C TYR A 407 -16.50 10.67 -15.61
N GLY A 408 -16.94 10.75 -14.36
CA GLY A 408 -17.01 9.60 -13.46
C GLY A 408 -17.91 8.49 -14.03
N SER A 409 -17.93 7.33 -13.37
CA SER A 409 -18.81 6.21 -13.75
C SER A 409 -19.80 5.82 -12.65
N MET A 410 -19.75 6.52 -11.51
CA MET A 410 -20.67 6.34 -10.40
C MET A 410 -21.36 7.66 -10.08
N TYR A 411 -22.68 7.65 -9.91
CA TYR A 411 -23.40 8.83 -9.48
C TYR A 411 -23.21 9.05 -7.98
N VAL A 412 -23.06 10.31 -7.58
CA VAL A 412 -23.27 10.78 -6.22
C VAL A 412 -24.76 11.01 -6.03
N ASN A 413 -25.37 10.23 -5.14
CA ASN A 413 -26.79 10.31 -4.82
C ASN A 413 -26.98 10.88 -3.40
N GLN A 414 -27.97 11.75 -3.26
CA GLN A 414 -28.40 12.36 -2.00
C GLN A 414 -29.52 11.55 -1.33
N THR A 415 -30.17 10.66 -2.09
CA THR A 415 -31.27 9.82 -1.64
C THR A 415 -31.10 8.37 -2.09
N GLY A 416 -31.92 7.46 -1.56
CA GLY A 416 -31.90 6.05 -1.97
C GLY A 416 -30.61 5.32 -1.60
N CYS A 417 -30.04 5.64 -0.43
CA CYS A 417 -28.91 4.88 0.09
C CYS A 417 -29.40 3.55 0.66
N ASP A 418 -28.95 2.44 0.07
CA ASP A 418 -29.31 1.11 0.54
C ASP A 418 -28.42 0.68 1.70
N TYR A 419 -27.09 0.89 1.60
CA TYR A 419 -26.09 0.43 2.58
C TYR A 419 -25.10 1.55 2.93
N TYR A 420 -24.74 1.70 4.21
CA TYR A 420 -23.70 2.65 4.63
C TYR A 420 -22.34 2.28 4.03
N ASN A 421 -21.98 2.93 2.93
CA ASN A 421 -20.78 2.63 2.17
C ASN A 421 -19.84 3.85 2.11
N PHE A 422 -18.68 3.72 2.77
CA PHE A 422 -17.60 4.71 2.72
C PHE A 422 -16.40 4.21 1.90
N ASN A 423 -16.55 3.11 1.16
CA ASN A 423 -15.63 2.66 0.12
C ASN A 423 -15.73 3.64 -1.06
N PRO A 424 -14.62 4.27 -1.51
CA PRO A 424 -14.68 5.22 -2.60
C PRO A 424 -14.73 4.50 -3.95
N PHE A 425 -15.44 5.07 -4.92
CA PHE A 425 -15.17 4.76 -6.31
C PHE A 425 -13.90 5.50 -6.73
N VAL A 426 -13.02 4.83 -7.48
CA VAL A 426 -11.82 5.44 -8.04
C VAL A 426 -11.87 5.31 -9.57
N GLY A 427 -11.74 6.44 -10.26
CA GLY A 427 -11.76 6.52 -11.71
C GLY A 427 -10.57 7.31 -12.25
N LYS A 428 -10.48 7.35 -13.57
CA LYS A 428 -9.51 8.19 -14.27
C LYS A 428 -10.04 8.77 -15.58
N ALA A 429 -9.55 9.94 -15.93
CA ALA A 429 -9.78 10.61 -17.20
C ALA A 429 -8.43 10.76 -17.94
N PRO A 430 -8.13 9.89 -18.93
CA PRO A 430 -6.90 9.97 -19.71
C PRO A 430 -7.01 10.96 -20.88
N ASN A 431 -5.87 11.50 -21.31
CA ASN A 431 -5.74 12.34 -22.52
C ASN A 431 -5.89 11.57 -23.83
#